data_AF-A0A7K2NQ37-F1
#
_entry.id   AF-A0A7K2NQ37-F1
#
_cell.length_a   1.000
_cell.length_b   1.000
_cell.length_c   1.000
_cell.angle_alpha   90.00
_cell.angle_beta   90.00
_cell.angle_gamma   90.00
#
_symmetry.space_group_name_H-M   'P 1'
#
loop_
_entity.id
_entity.type
_entity.pdbx_description
1 polymer ?
#
loop_
_entity_poly.entity_id
_entity_poly.type
_entity_poly.pdbx_seq_one_letter_code
_entity_poly.pdbx_strand_id
1 'polypeptide(L)'
;PATAKGLPQGTVSQLKQMMRLTATQGTAVNAMSGLGGDIGAKTGSAEVDGRATSDSWFTGYRNDIAAAAMAQQGGHGGDAAGPIVADVLRVGG
;
A
#
# COMPACT_ATOMS: atom_id res chain seq x y z
N PRO A 1 -5.54 -24.76 -9.47
CA PRO A 1 -4.98 -23.39 -9.27
C PRO A 1 -5.96 -22.32 -9.79
N ALA A 2 -6.22 -21.26 -9.01
CA ALA A 2 -7.03 -20.14 -9.48
C ALA A 2 -6.22 -19.29 -10.46
N THR A 3 -6.60 -19.28 -11.74
CA THR A 3 -6.04 -18.37 -12.75
C THR A 3 -7.04 -17.27 -13.04
N ALA A 4 -6.74 -16.06 -12.58
CA ALA A 4 -7.50 -14.86 -12.94
C ALA A 4 -7.00 -14.31 -14.27
N LYS A 5 -7.92 -13.91 -15.15
CA LYS A 5 -7.56 -13.10 -16.32
C LYS A 5 -7.04 -11.75 -15.80
N GLY A 6 -5.84 -11.36 -16.22
CA GLY A 6 -5.29 -10.04 -15.90
C GLY A 6 -6.17 -8.89 -16.38
N LEU A 7 -6.08 -7.75 -15.70
CA LEU A 7 -6.76 -6.53 -16.13
C LEU A 7 -6.22 -6.05 -17.49
N PRO A 8 -7.03 -5.34 -18.30
CA PRO A 8 -6.53 -4.69 -19.50
C PRO A 8 -5.34 -3.79 -19.20
N GLN A 9 -4.35 -3.74 -20.10
CA GLN A 9 -3.11 -2.98 -19.90
C GLN A 9 -3.38 -1.50 -19.58
N GLY A 10 -4.34 -0.87 -20.27
CA GLY A 10 -4.71 0.52 -20.00
C GLY A 10 -5.22 0.74 -18.58
N THR A 11 -5.99 -0.20 -18.04
CA THR A 11 -6.47 -0.17 -16.64
C THR A 11 -5.31 -0.31 -15.66
N VAL A 12 -4.37 -1.22 -15.92
CA VAL A 12 -3.17 -1.40 -15.08
C VAL A 12 -2.36 -0.10 -15.04
N SER A 13 -2.11 0.53 -16.19
CA SER A 13 -1.35 1.78 -16.26
C SER A 13 -2.00 2.91 -15.46
N GLN A 14 -3.32 3.07 -15.58
CA GLN A 14 -4.07 4.10 -14.83
C GLN A 14 -4.06 3.83 -13.32
N LEU A 15 -4.25 2.57 -12.90
CA LEU A 15 -4.16 2.17 -11.49
C LEU A 15 -2.76 2.47 -10.92
N LYS A 16 -1.70 2.07 -11.64
CA LYS A 16 -0.32 2.35 -11.22
C LYS A 16 -0.06 3.85 -11.09
N GLN A 17 -0.57 4.68 -12.01
CA GLN A 17 -0.45 6.13 -11.92
C GLN A 17 -1.12 6.70 -10.67
N MET A 18 -2.35 6.28 -10.36
CA MET A 18 -3.04 6.71 -9.13
C MET A 18 -2.34 6.23 -7.85
N MET A 19 -1.82 5.00 -7.85
CA MET A 19 -1.04 4.46 -6.73
C MET A 19 0.29 5.20 -6.56
N ARG A 20 0.95 5.61 -7.64
CA ARG A 20 2.16 6.45 -7.60
C ARG A 20 1.85 7.77 -6.93
N LEU A 21 0.75 8.43 -7.31
CA LEU A 21 0.33 9.69 -6.69
C LEU A 21 0.11 9.53 -5.18
N THR A 22 -0.51 8.43 -4.75
CA THR A 22 -0.70 8.17 -3.31
C THR A 22 0.64 8.01 -2.57
N ALA A 23 1.61 7.32 -3.18
CA ALA A 23 2.94 7.09 -2.61
C ALA A 23 3.82 8.36 -2.58
N THR A 24 3.69 9.26 -3.56
CA THR A 24 4.58 10.42 -3.68
C THR A 24 3.97 11.74 -3.26
N GLN A 25 2.63 11.84 -3.19
CA GLN A 25 1.91 13.08 -2.94
C GLN A 25 0.68 12.90 -2.03
N GLY A 26 0.37 11.67 -1.60
CA GLY A 26 -0.82 11.36 -0.83
C GLY A 26 -0.53 10.80 0.56
N THR A 27 -1.49 10.02 1.06
CA THR A 27 -1.49 9.47 2.42
C THR A 27 -0.38 8.46 2.69
N ALA A 28 0.33 7.97 1.67
CA ALA A 28 1.43 7.03 1.83
C ALA A 28 2.82 7.69 1.81
N VAL A 29 2.92 9.02 1.65
CA VAL A 29 4.20 9.74 1.48
C VAL A 29 5.20 9.42 2.58
N ASN A 30 4.78 9.46 3.84
CA ASN A 30 5.68 9.24 4.96
C ASN A 30 6.23 7.81 4.97
N ALA A 31 5.36 6.81 4.77
CA ALA A 31 5.74 5.40 4.76
C ALA A 31 6.63 5.02 3.56
N MET A 32 6.35 5.59 2.38
CA MET A 32 7.05 5.27 1.14
C MET A 32 8.31 6.14 0.93
N SER A 33 8.58 7.09 1.82
CA SER A 33 9.72 8.00 1.74
C SER A 33 11.04 7.22 1.71
N GLY A 34 11.96 7.64 0.83
CA GLY A 34 13.27 7.01 0.66
C GLY A 34 13.27 5.73 -0.19
N LEU A 35 12.11 5.25 -0.66
CA LEU A 35 12.06 4.18 -1.67
C LEU A 35 12.24 4.76 -3.07
N GLY A 36 13.21 4.21 -3.82
CA GLY A 36 13.43 4.52 -5.24
C GLY A 36 12.70 3.58 -6.20
N GLY A 37 12.85 3.82 -7.51
CA GLY A 37 12.28 2.94 -8.55
C GLY A 37 10.82 3.18 -8.89
N ASP A 38 10.16 2.17 -9.48
CA ASP A 38 8.72 2.20 -9.77
C ASP A 38 7.95 1.82 -8.51
N ILE A 39 7.47 2.82 -7.78
CA ILE A 39 6.70 2.64 -6.54
C ILE A 39 5.25 3.04 -6.69
N GLY A 40 4.38 2.40 -5.93
CA GLY A 40 3.00 2.84 -5.75
C GLY A 40 2.40 2.23 -4.51
N ALA A 41 1.42 2.91 -3.92
CA ALA A 41 0.80 2.47 -2.68
C ALA A 41 -0.68 2.83 -2.63
N LYS A 42 -1.39 2.14 -1.73
CA LYS A 42 -2.71 2.57 -1.26
C LYS A 42 -2.86 2.27 0.22
N THR A 43 -3.34 3.27 0.94
CA THR A 43 -3.71 3.19 2.36
C THR A 43 -5.17 2.77 2.54
N GLY A 44 -5.49 2.17 3.68
CA GLY A 44 -6.86 1.92 4.12
C GLY A 44 -6.95 2.00 5.64
N SER A 45 -8.10 2.47 6.13
CA SER A 45 -8.44 2.46 7.56
C SER A 45 -9.83 1.84 7.66
N ALA A 46 -9.99 0.81 8.49
CA ALA A 46 -11.25 0.12 8.67
C ALA A 46 -11.77 0.35 10.09
N GLU A 47 -12.89 1.07 10.20
CA GLU A 47 -13.59 1.24 11.47
C GLU A 47 -14.24 -0.08 11.90
N VAL A 48 -14.17 -0.38 13.19
CA VAL A 48 -14.72 -1.60 13.79
C VAL A 48 -15.64 -1.19 14.93
N ASP A 49 -16.88 -1.68 14.90
CA ASP A 49 -17.90 -1.35 15.91
C ASP A 49 -17.38 -1.62 17.33
N GLY A 50 -17.57 -0.64 18.21
CA GLY A 50 -17.12 -0.72 19.60
C GLY A 50 -15.62 -0.49 19.82
N ARG A 51 -14.86 -0.10 18.79
CA ARG A 51 -13.44 0.29 18.92
C ARG A 51 -13.22 1.76 18.63
N ALA A 52 -12.33 2.38 19.40
CA ALA A 52 -11.94 3.78 19.22
C ALA A 52 -10.84 3.95 18.14
N THR A 53 -10.17 2.86 17.77
CA THR A 53 -9.05 2.87 16.82
C THR A 53 -9.33 1.91 15.69
N SER A 54 -9.21 2.40 14.46
CA SER A 54 -9.40 1.60 13.24
C SER A 54 -8.29 0.59 13.03
N ASP A 55 -8.61 -0.45 12.26
CA ASP A 55 -7.63 -1.38 11.74
C ASP A 55 -6.88 -0.72 10.56
N SER A 56 -5.56 -0.74 10.62
CA SER A 56 -4.66 -0.14 9.63
C SER A 56 -4.42 -1.13 8.48
N TRP A 57 -4.61 -0.67 7.25
CA TRP A 57 -4.34 -1.43 6.03
C TRP A 57 -3.40 -0.69 5.10
N PHE A 58 -2.47 -1.41 4.48
CA PHE A 58 -1.59 -0.85 3.48
C PHE A 58 -1.24 -1.90 2.43
N THR A 59 -1.23 -1.50 1.17
CA THR A 59 -0.66 -2.29 0.08
C THR A 59 0.25 -1.40 -0.76
N GLY A 60 1.39 -1.94 -1.19
CA GLY A 60 2.35 -1.22 -1.99
C GLY A 60 3.21 -2.12 -2.84
N TYR A 61 3.85 -1.52 -3.83
CA TYR A 61 4.85 -2.18 -4.66
C TYR A 61 6.08 -1.31 -4.85
N ARG A 62 7.20 -1.98 -5.15
CA ARG A 62 8.44 -1.42 -5.66
C ARG A 62 8.95 -2.36 -6.75
N ASN A 63 9.11 -1.85 -7.97
CA ASN A 63 9.54 -2.61 -9.13
C ASN A 63 8.63 -3.84 -9.37
N ASP A 64 9.17 -5.04 -9.20
CA ASP A 64 8.50 -6.32 -9.39
C ASP A 64 7.99 -6.95 -8.08
N ILE A 65 8.18 -6.29 -6.94
CA ILE A 65 7.75 -6.78 -5.62
C ILE A 65 6.55 -6.00 -5.14
N ALA A 66 5.54 -6.73 -4.65
CA ALA A 66 4.39 -6.19 -3.97
C ALA A 66 4.26 -6.79 -2.57
N ALA A 67 3.80 -5.97 -1.61
CA ALA A 67 3.56 -6.37 -0.24
C ALA A 67 2.29 -5.70 0.30
N ALA A 68 1.62 -6.36 1.24
CA ALA A 68 0.46 -5.84 1.94
C ALA A 68 0.49 -6.24 3.41
N ALA A 69 0.00 -5.36 4.27
CA ALA A 69 -0.09 -5.61 5.71
C ALA A 69 -1.41 -5.08 6.27
N MET A 70 -1.83 -5.69 7.38
CA MET A 70 -2.94 -5.25 8.21
C MET A 70 -2.52 -5.31 9.67
N ALA A 71 -2.88 -4.28 10.44
CA ALA A 71 -2.68 -4.24 11.88
C ALA A 71 -4.00 -3.85 12.56
N GLN A 72 -4.49 -4.72 13.45
CA GLN A 72 -5.70 -4.45 14.22
C GLN A 72 -5.48 -3.29 15.19
N GLN A 73 -6.45 -2.38 15.27
CA GLN A 73 -6.34 -1.14 16.06
C GLN A 73 -5.03 -0.37 15.76
N GLY A 74 -4.54 -0.48 14.52
CA GLY A 74 -3.28 0.12 14.08
C GLY A 74 -3.43 1.58 13.65
N GLY A 75 -4.63 2.16 13.72
CA GLY A 75 -4.91 3.51 13.27
C GLY A 75 -5.07 3.60 11.75
N HIS A 76 -4.66 4.73 11.18
CA HIS A 76 -4.75 4.93 9.75
C HIS A 76 -3.83 3.98 9.00
N GLY A 77 -4.13 3.70 7.73
CA GLY A 77 -3.31 2.79 6.92
C GLY A 77 -1.82 3.12 6.88
N GLY A 78 -1.46 4.40 6.96
CA GLY A 78 -0.07 4.87 7.00
C GLY A 78 0.62 4.74 8.36
N ASP A 79 -0.12 4.47 9.44
CA ASP A 79 0.40 4.51 10.82
C ASP A 79 1.14 3.22 11.16
N ALA A 80 0.45 2.08 11.21
CA ALA A 80 1.06 0.78 11.52
C ALA A 80 1.37 -0.07 10.28
N ALA A 81 0.43 -0.22 9.35
CA ALA A 81 0.61 -1.10 8.19
C ALA A 81 1.60 -0.53 7.15
N GLY A 82 1.66 0.80 7.01
CA GLY A 82 2.57 1.50 6.10
C GLY A 82 4.06 1.17 6.33
N PRO A 83 4.60 1.39 7.55
CA PRO A 83 5.99 1.06 7.87
C PRO A 83 6.32 -0.42 7.64
N ILE A 84 5.41 -1.34 7.99
CA ILE A 84 5.60 -2.78 7.77
C ILE A 84 5.80 -3.10 6.29
N VAL A 85 4.95 -2.56 5.41
CA VAL A 85 5.08 -2.75 3.97
C VAL A 85 6.36 -2.11 3.45
N ALA A 86 6.68 -0.89 3.90
CA ALA A 86 7.89 -0.19 3.47
C ALA A 86 9.18 -0.96 3.81
N ASP A 87 9.23 -1.63 4.96
CA ASP A 87 10.38 -2.44 5.36
C ASP A 87 10.58 -3.66 4.44
N VAL A 88 9.49 -4.35 4.09
CA VAL A 88 9.54 -5.46 3.11
C VAL A 88 10.02 -4.98 1.75
N LEU A 89 9.43 -3.88 1.26
CA LEU A 89 9.81 -3.30 -0.03
C LEU A 89 11.24 -2.78 -0.04
N ARG A 90 11.78 -2.35 1.11
CA ARG A 90 13.16 -1.86 1.22
C ARG A 90 14.18 -2.96 0.96
N VAL A 91 13.95 -4.14 1.53
CA VAL A 91 14.83 -5.30 1.45
C VAL A 91 14.73 -6.00 0.10
N GLY A 92 13.53 -6.05 -0.48
CA GLY A 92 13.29 -6.88 -1.66
C GLY A 92 13.72 -6.29 -3.01
N GLY A 93 13.59 -4.97 -3.21
CA GLY A 93 13.59 -4.40 -4.57
C GLY A 93 14.83 -3.65 -5.00
#